data_AF-A0A482VYP4-F1
#
_entry.id   AF-A0A482VYP4-F1
#
_cell.length_a   1.000
_cell.length_b   1.000
_cell.length_c   1.000
_cell.angle_alpha   90.00
_cell.angle_beta   90.00
_cell.angle_gamma   90.00
#
_symmetry.space_group_name_H-M   'P 1'
#
loop_
_entity.id
_entity.type
_entity.pdbx_description
1 polymer ?
#
loop_
_entity_poly.entity_id
_entity_poly.type
_entity_poly.pdbx_seq_one_letter_code
_entity_poly.pdbx_strand_id
1 'polypeptide(L)'
;MAAEETSDVRDDKKSPENQEYNPKLDFFSEHFDPLLALKTPNVVVPVPNAKTYDNIHIYKSAQEVRPQREPKKKAQVAQDAPIERRWLPHQLPTKTRKKINQKNVFTKMERVEGPLQFLKICKDKRHRIKVISLDFK
;
A
#
# COMPACT_ATOMS: atom_id res chain seq x y z
N MET A 1 8.75 42.10 27.27
CA MET A 1 7.33 41.96 27.66
C MET A 1 6.52 42.84 26.72
N ALA A 2 5.98 42.24 25.66
CA ALA A 2 4.85 42.71 24.87
C ALA A 2 4.60 41.60 23.84
N ALA A 3 3.49 40.89 24.00
CA ALA A 3 2.95 39.93 23.06
C ALA A 3 1.83 40.61 22.26
N GLU A 4 1.27 39.86 21.30
CA GLU A 4 0.13 40.17 20.41
C GLU A 4 0.54 40.76 19.05
N GLU A 5 0.06 40.29 17.90
CA GLU A 5 -0.89 39.21 17.58
C GLU A 5 -0.71 38.92 16.07
N THR A 6 -0.43 37.68 15.68
CA THR A 6 -0.47 37.25 14.28
C THR A 6 -1.88 36.79 13.96
N SER A 7 -2.58 37.53 13.11
CA SER A 7 -3.92 37.19 12.61
C SER A 7 -3.87 35.90 11.77
N ASP A 8 -4.36 34.81 12.35
CA ASP A 8 -4.58 33.53 11.69
C ASP A 8 -5.85 33.65 10.82
N VAL A 9 -5.67 33.66 9.50
CA VAL A 9 -6.76 33.68 8.52
C VAL A 9 -7.47 32.33 8.59
N ARG A 10 -8.65 32.31 9.21
CA ARG A 10 -9.54 31.15 9.21
C ARG A 10 -10.15 31.01 7.82
N ASP A 11 -9.77 29.94 7.12
CA ASP A 11 -10.48 29.48 5.93
C ASP A 11 -11.92 29.10 6.33
N ASP A 12 -12.87 29.99 6.03
CA ASP A 12 -14.30 29.73 6.08
C ASP A 12 -14.64 28.65 5.05
N LYS A 13 -14.70 27.39 5.50
CA LYS A 13 -15.34 26.33 4.73
C LYS A 13 -16.85 26.55 4.72
N LYS A 14 -17.29 27.26 3.69
CA LYS A 14 -18.66 27.32 3.18
C LYS A 14 -19.35 25.95 3.29
N SER A 15 -20.29 25.82 4.21
CA SER A 15 -21.18 24.66 4.31
C SER A 15 -21.98 24.52 3.02
N PRO A 16 -22.04 23.34 2.38
CA PRO A 16 -22.92 23.16 1.24
C PRO A 16 -24.38 23.21 1.72
N GLU A 17 -25.11 24.16 1.13
CA GLU A 17 -26.54 24.38 1.28
C GLU A 17 -27.35 23.14 0.83
N ASN A 18 -28.35 22.77 1.63
CA ASN A 18 -29.47 21.86 1.33
C ASN A 18 -29.15 20.56 0.57
N GLN A 19 -28.52 19.60 1.26
CA GLN A 19 -28.73 18.19 0.95
C GLN A 19 -29.72 17.62 1.95
N GLU A 20 -30.83 17.09 1.44
CA GLU A 20 -31.86 16.41 2.23
C GLU A 20 -31.21 15.29 3.06
N TYR A 21 -31.40 15.35 4.38
CA TYR A 21 -30.78 14.40 5.31
C TYR A 21 -31.25 12.98 4.99
N ASN A 22 -30.30 12.12 4.63
CA ASN A 22 -30.59 10.74 4.28
C ASN A 22 -30.05 9.79 5.36
N PRO A 23 -30.93 9.14 6.17
CA PRO A 23 -30.50 8.30 7.28
C PRO A 23 -29.68 7.08 6.82
N LYS A 24 -29.80 6.67 5.55
CA LYS A 24 -29.02 5.54 5.00
C LYS A 24 -27.54 5.86 4.76
N LEU A 25 -27.19 7.14 4.65
CA LEU A 25 -25.83 7.62 4.42
C LEU A 25 -25.16 8.11 5.71
N ASP A 26 -25.90 8.23 6.80
CA ASP A 26 -25.36 8.62 8.10
C ASP A 26 -24.76 7.42 8.84
N PHE A 27 -23.46 7.49 9.14
CA PHE A 27 -22.70 6.43 9.81
C PHE A 27 -23.18 6.12 11.23
N PHE A 28 -23.92 7.03 11.87
CA PHE A 28 -24.45 6.84 13.22
C PHE A 28 -25.94 6.47 13.25
N SER A 29 -26.60 6.35 12.10
CA SER A 29 -28.00 5.94 12.02
C SER A 29 -28.16 4.43 12.16
N GLU A 30 -29.25 3.99 12.79
CA GLU A 30 -29.64 2.57 12.87
C GLU A 30 -29.95 1.95 11.49
N HIS A 31 -30.25 2.80 10.49
CA HIS A 31 -30.60 2.39 9.13
C HIS A 31 -29.48 2.61 8.11
N PHE A 32 -28.23 2.70 8.58
CA PHE A 32 -27.06 2.88 7.72
C PHE A 32 -26.88 1.72 6.74
N ASP A 33 -26.77 2.04 5.44
CA ASP A 33 -26.50 1.07 4.38
C ASP A 33 -25.04 1.20 3.90
N PRO A 34 -24.15 0.27 4.29
CA PRO A 34 -22.74 0.36 3.94
C PRO A 34 -22.49 0.22 2.43
N LEU A 35 -23.34 -0.49 1.70
CA LEU A 35 -23.18 -0.66 0.26
C LEU A 35 -23.57 0.61 -0.50
N LEU A 36 -24.59 1.32 -0.03
CA LEU A 36 -24.98 2.62 -0.55
C LEU A 36 -23.89 3.66 -0.30
N ALA A 37 -23.35 3.70 0.91
CA ALA A 37 -22.26 4.60 1.29
C ALA A 37 -20.98 4.37 0.47
N LEU A 38 -20.66 3.13 0.12
CA LEU A 38 -19.50 2.81 -0.71
C LEU A 38 -19.65 3.24 -2.18
N LYS A 39 -20.88 3.20 -2.71
CA LYS A 39 -21.18 3.52 -4.12
C LYS A 39 -21.43 5.00 -4.37
N THR A 40 -21.75 5.76 -3.33
CA THR A 40 -22.04 7.18 -3.45
C THR A 40 -20.73 7.98 -3.49
N PRO A 41 -20.49 8.78 -4.55
CA PRO A 41 -19.33 9.64 -4.59
C PRO A 41 -19.49 10.76 -3.55
N ASN A 42 -18.39 11.11 -2.85
CA ASN A 42 -18.30 12.21 -1.89
C ASN A 42 -19.03 12.01 -0.54
N VAL A 43 -19.14 10.78 -0.04
CA VAL A 43 -19.60 10.55 1.34
C VAL A 43 -18.61 11.14 2.34
N VAL A 44 -19.12 11.99 3.23
CA VAL A 44 -18.33 12.61 4.30
C VAL A 44 -18.12 11.62 5.42
N VAL A 45 -16.88 11.18 5.61
CA VAL A 45 -16.50 10.33 6.74
C VAL A 45 -16.65 11.12 8.05
N PRO A 46 -17.16 10.53 9.15
CA PRO A 46 -17.38 11.25 10.42
C PRO A 46 -16.14 11.93 10.99
N VAL A 47 -14.95 11.39 10.69
CA VAL A 47 -13.66 11.94 11.11
C VAL A 47 -12.83 12.23 9.86
N PRO A 48 -12.83 13.48 9.35
CA PRO A 48 -12.21 13.81 8.06
C PRO A 48 -10.69 13.62 8.05
N ASN A 49 -10.05 13.73 9.21
CA ASN A 49 -8.60 13.56 9.37
C ASN A 49 -8.21 12.14 9.83
N ALA A 50 -9.15 11.19 9.85
CA ALA A 50 -8.85 9.82 10.23
C ALA A 50 -7.96 9.17 9.17
N LYS A 51 -6.98 8.39 9.63
CA LYS A 51 -6.12 7.62 8.76
C LYS A 51 -6.93 6.51 8.09
N THR A 52 -7.04 6.57 6.77
CA THR A 52 -7.66 5.52 5.97
C THR A 52 -6.67 4.36 5.79
N TYR A 53 -7.20 3.15 5.81
CA TYR A 53 -6.44 1.93 5.58
C TYR A 53 -7.08 1.13 4.46
N ASP A 54 -6.36 0.95 3.35
CA ASP A 54 -6.87 0.20 2.19
C ASP A 54 -7.06 -1.29 2.49
N ASN A 55 -6.35 -1.81 3.50
CA ASN A 55 -6.35 -3.23 3.85
C ASN A 55 -6.73 -3.44 5.31
N ILE A 56 -7.63 -4.40 5.55
CA ILE A 56 -8.06 -4.84 6.88
C ILE A 56 -6.87 -5.27 7.74
N HIS A 57 -5.87 -5.92 7.14
CA HIS A 57 -4.65 -6.33 7.84
C HIS A 57 -3.86 -5.14 8.39
N ILE A 58 -3.78 -4.03 7.64
CA ILE A 58 -3.06 -2.83 8.09
C ILE A 58 -3.83 -2.20 9.26
N TYR A 59 -5.15 -2.07 9.16
CA TYR A 59 -6.01 -1.59 10.24
C TYR A 59 -5.82 -2.40 11.53
N LYS A 60 -5.93 -3.74 11.45
CA LYS A 60 -5.73 -4.63 12.61
C LYS A 60 -4.33 -4.45 13.22
N SER A 61 -3.31 -4.39 12.38
CA SER A 61 -1.93 -4.22 12.83
C SER A 61 -1.63 -2.86 13.49
N ALA A 62 -2.46 -1.85 13.23
CA ALA A 62 -2.37 -0.52 13.84
C ALA A 62 -3.16 -0.44 15.16
N GLN A 63 -4.24 -1.22 15.28
CA GLN A 63 -5.00 -1.37 16.53
C GLN A 63 -4.29 -2.25 17.55
N GLU A 64 -3.61 -3.28 17.08
CA GLU A 64 -2.71 -4.07 17.91
C GLU A 64 -1.61 -3.13 18.42
N VAL A 65 -1.66 -2.84 19.73
CA VAL A 65 -0.66 -2.02 20.43
C VAL A 65 0.70 -2.68 20.25
N ARG A 66 1.42 -2.26 19.21
CA ARG A 66 2.84 -2.55 19.11
C ARG A 66 3.49 -1.85 20.29
N PRO A 67 4.31 -2.52 21.12
CA PRO A 67 5.15 -1.79 22.05
C PRO A 67 5.91 -0.75 21.23
N GLN A 68 5.72 0.52 21.59
CA GLN A 68 6.36 1.67 20.94
C GLN A 68 7.81 1.31 20.70
N ARG A 69 8.17 1.02 19.45
CA ARG A 69 9.57 1.07 19.06
C ARG A 69 9.87 2.55 19.04
N GLU A 70 10.33 3.05 20.18
CA GLU A 70 10.84 4.40 20.27
C GLU A 70 11.75 4.63 19.06
N PRO A 71 11.56 5.72 18.30
CA PRO A 71 12.54 6.09 17.30
C PRO A 71 13.83 6.26 18.10
N LYS A 72 14.77 5.33 17.93
CA LYS A 72 16.07 5.41 18.59
C LYS A 72 16.71 6.72 18.14
N LYS A 73 16.52 7.78 18.93
CA LYS A 73 17.48 8.87 18.99
C LYS A 73 18.80 8.16 19.22
N LYS A 74 19.76 8.35 18.32
CA LYS A 74 21.11 7.83 18.49
C LYS A 74 21.67 8.53 19.74
N ALA A 75 21.36 8.00 20.91
CA ALA A 75 22.09 8.31 22.12
C ALA A 75 23.52 7.88 21.81
N GLN A 76 24.42 8.85 21.77
CA GLN A 76 25.85 8.61 21.80
C GLN A 76 26.15 8.06 23.20
N VAL A 77 25.83 6.79 23.40
CA VAL A 77 26.32 6.02 24.55
C VAL A 77 27.79 5.76 24.26
N ALA A 78 28.65 6.14 25.21
CA ALA A 78 30.08 5.95 25.18
C ALA A 78 30.43 4.54 24.69
N GLN A 79 31.23 4.48 23.62
CA GLN A 79 31.66 3.26 22.96
C GLN A 79 32.91 2.73 23.66
N ASP A 80 32.79 1.93 24.72
CA ASP A 80 33.97 1.19 25.23
C ASP A 80 33.66 -0.25 25.69
N ALA A 81 32.46 -0.77 25.41
CA ALA A 81 32.21 -2.20 25.50
C ALA A 81 31.45 -2.67 24.25
N PRO A 82 32.01 -3.57 23.43
CA PRO A 82 31.23 -4.20 22.38
C PRO A 82 30.10 -4.99 23.07
N ILE A 83 28.86 -4.62 22.78
CA ILE A 83 27.69 -5.40 23.18
C ILE A 83 27.76 -6.70 22.38
N GLU A 84 28.43 -7.70 22.93
CA GLU A 84 28.55 -9.01 22.32
C GLU A 84 27.22 -9.74 22.41
N ARG A 85 26.66 -10.03 21.25
CA ARG A 85 25.40 -10.74 21.12
C ARG A 85 25.62 -12.21 21.52
N ARG A 86 25.10 -12.62 22.69
CA ARG A 86 25.25 -13.97 23.28
C ARG A 86 24.36 -15.04 22.61
N TRP A 87 24.29 -15.05 21.29
CA TRP A 87 23.50 -16.06 20.57
C TRP A 87 24.35 -17.29 20.33
N LEU A 88 23.85 -18.45 20.73
CA LEU A 88 24.45 -19.73 20.38
C LEU A 88 24.40 -19.91 18.85
N PRO A 89 25.35 -20.64 18.22
CA PRO A 89 25.38 -20.81 16.77
C PRO A 89 24.07 -21.31 16.16
N HIS A 90 23.31 -22.14 16.88
CA HIS A 90 22.01 -22.67 16.45
C HIS A 90 20.84 -21.67 16.62
N GLN A 91 21.04 -20.58 17.35
CA GLN A 91 20.06 -19.49 17.54
C GLN A 91 20.21 -18.39 16.49
N LEU A 92 21.26 -18.45 15.68
CA LEU A 92 21.44 -17.53 14.57
C LEU A 92 20.37 -17.78 13.52
N PRO A 93 19.86 -16.72 12.84
CA PRO A 93 19.01 -16.90 11.68
C PRO A 93 19.71 -17.80 10.65
N THR A 94 19.17 -19.00 10.45
CA THR A 94 19.70 -19.93 9.46
C THR A 94 19.53 -19.31 8.07
N LYS A 95 20.59 -19.30 7.26
CA LYS A 95 20.53 -18.82 5.88
C LYS A 95 19.57 -19.72 5.09
N THR A 96 18.31 -19.31 4.98
CA THR A 96 17.38 -19.97 4.09
C THR A 96 17.74 -19.59 2.65
N ARG A 97 17.81 -20.59 1.76
CA ARG A 97 17.89 -20.31 0.34
C ARG A 97 16.54 -19.74 -0.07
N LYS A 98 16.49 -18.42 -0.30
CA LYS A 98 15.32 -17.80 -0.94
C LYS A 98 15.11 -18.54 -2.26
N LYS A 99 13.98 -19.24 -2.41
CA LYS A 99 13.57 -19.78 -3.70
C LYS A 99 13.27 -18.59 -4.60
N ILE A 100 14.27 -18.12 -5.34
CA ILE A 100 14.04 -17.13 -6.39
C ILE A 100 13.08 -17.81 -7.36
N ASN A 101 11.87 -17.27 -7.48
CA ASN A 101 10.85 -17.84 -8.33
C ASN A 101 11.30 -17.62 -9.78
N GLN A 102 12.02 -18.58 -10.36
CA GLN A 102 12.63 -18.48 -11.70
C GLN A 102 11.59 -18.53 -12.84
N LYS A 103 10.29 -18.52 -12.51
CA LYS A 103 9.18 -18.60 -13.46
C LYS A 103 8.79 -17.21 -13.95
N ASN A 104 9.69 -16.50 -14.61
CA ASN A 104 9.35 -15.26 -15.31
C ASN A 104 9.03 -15.53 -16.80
N VAL A 105 8.41 -14.58 -17.48
CA VAL A 105 8.06 -14.74 -18.91
C VAL A 105 9.32 -14.84 -19.76
N PHE A 106 10.40 -14.13 -19.40
CA PHE A 106 11.66 -14.17 -20.13
C PHE A 106 12.32 -15.56 -20.13
N THR A 107 12.38 -16.24 -18.98
CA THR A 107 12.91 -17.62 -18.89
C THR A 107 12.01 -18.61 -19.62
N LYS A 108 10.69 -18.36 -19.66
CA LYS A 108 9.78 -19.15 -20.50
C LYS A 108 10.11 -18.94 -21.98
N MET A 109 10.21 -17.69 -22.46
CA MET A 109 10.54 -17.38 -23.85
C MET A 109 11.89 -17.98 -24.30
N GLU A 110 12.87 -18.03 -23.39
CA GLU A 110 14.17 -18.67 -23.67
C GLU A 110 14.05 -20.18 -23.85
N ARG A 111 13.14 -20.84 -23.12
CA ARG A 111 12.93 -22.29 -23.11
C ARG A 111 11.80 -22.77 -24.03
N VAL A 112 11.24 -21.88 -24.86
CA VAL A 112 10.17 -22.25 -25.79
C VAL A 112 10.72 -23.18 -26.88
N GLU A 113 10.06 -24.33 -27.04
CA GLU A 113 10.29 -25.31 -28.09
C GLU A 113 9.01 -25.47 -28.94
N GLY A 114 9.15 -25.87 -30.21
CA GLY A 114 8.02 -26.11 -31.11
C GLY A 114 7.61 -24.86 -31.93
N PRO A 115 6.32 -24.68 -32.28
CA PRO A 115 5.89 -23.69 -33.27
C PRO A 115 6.19 -22.24 -32.87
N LEU A 116 6.23 -21.94 -31.57
CA LEU A 116 6.56 -20.61 -31.04
C LEU A 116 8.06 -20.30 -31.09
N GLN A 117 8.93 -21.28 -31.35
CA GLN A 117 10.37 -21.08 -31.49
C GLN A 117 10.71 -20.17 -32.68
N PHE A 118 9.91 -20.21 -33.75
CA PHE A 118 10.07 -19.31 -34.88
C PHE A 118 9.92 -17.83 -34.45
N LEU A 119 8.93 -17.53 -33.61
CA LEU A 119 8.75 -16.18 -33.06
C LEU A 119 9.91 -15.75 -32.17
N LYS A 120 10.52 -16.69 -31.42
CA LYS A 120 11.75 -16.42 -30.66
C LYS A 120 12.88 -15.99 -31.59
N ILE A 121 13.10 -16.70 -32.70
CA ILE A 121 14.11 -16.36 -33.70
C ILE A 121 13.84 -14.98 -34.31
N CYS A 122 12.58 -14.68 -34.64
CA CYS A 122 12.20 -13.37 -35.18
C CYS A 122 12.47 -12.24 -34.18
N LYS A 123 12.22 -12.46 -32.88
CA LYS A 123 12.56 -11.51 -31.82
C LYS A 123 14.06 -11.28 -31.74
N ASP A 124 14.86 -12.35 -31.67
CA ASP A 124 16.31 -12.28 -31.46
C ASP A 124 17.00 -11.56 -32.65
N LYS A 125 16.54 -11.82 -33.87
CA LYS A 125 17.02 -11.16 -35.09
C LYS A 125 16.35 -9.81 -35.39
N ARG A 126 15.41 -9.38 -34.54
CA ARG A 126 14.60 -8.15 -34.70
C ARG A 126 13.92 -8.03 -36.07
N HIS A 127 13.32 -9.11 -36.54
CA HIS A 127 12.52 -9.11 -37.78
C HIS A 127 11.15 -8.45 -37.57
N ARG A 128 10.67 -7.72 -38.57
CA ARG A 128 9.31 -7.16 -38.60
C ARG A 128 8.33 -8.26 -38.99
N ILE A 129 7.27 -8.44 -38.20
CA ILE A 129 6.27 -9.49 -38.40
C ILE A 129 4.91 -8.83 -38.68
N LYS A 130 4.19 -9.31 -39.70
CA LYS A 130 2.80 -8.93 -39.95
C LYS A 130 1.87 -9.94 -39.26
N VAL A 131 1.07 -9.47 -38.31
CA VAL A 131 0.09 -10.30 -37.61
C VAL A 131 -1.27 -10.12 -38.28
N ILE A 132 -1.93 -11.22 -38.59
CA ILE A 132 -3.31 -11.23 -39.11
C ILE A 132 -4.21 -11.57 -37.93
N SER A 133 -5.04 -10.62 -37.49
CA SER A 133 -6.07 -10.86 -36.47
C SER A 133 -7.33 -11.41 -37.13
N LEU A 134 -8.06 -12.24 -36.38
CA LEU A 134 -9.42 -12.64 -36.74
C LEU A 134 -10.37 -11.68 -36.04
N ASP A 135 -11.12 -10.91 -36.82
CA ASP A 135 -12.14 -10.02 -36.30
C ASP A 135 -13.45 -10.81 -36.21
N PHE A 136 -13.93 -11.05 -34.98
CA PHE A 136 -15.23 -11.65 -34.75
C PHE A 136 -16.30 -10.57 -34.90
N LYS A 137 -17.24 -10.79 -35.84
CA LYS A 137 -18.37 -9.91 -36.14
C LYS A 137 -19.61 -10.31 -35.34
#